data_AF-A0A8T4EMN2-F1
#
_entry.id   AF-A0A8T4EMN2-F1
#
_cell.length_a   1.000
_cell.length_b   1.000
_cell.length_c   1.000
_cell.angle_alpha   90.00
_cell.angle_beta   90.00
_cell.angle_gamma   90.00
#
_symmetry.space_group_name_H-M   'P 1'
#
loop_
_entity.id
_entity.type
_entity.pdbx_description
1 polymer ?
#
loop_
_entity_poly.entity_id
_entity_poly.type
_entity_poly.pdbx_seq_one_letter_code
_entity_poly.pdbx_strand_id
1 'polypeptide(L)'
;GMTEADLARPVVVVTDFETKKLEYELYSYGEETVVVPVSAAAKQSPSKELASRAIEQEMRKYAGDVKVEVVSDHKCVVYVPEKDMARVIGKQGSTIDGIEKRLGIGIDVQPLQKTKGTGNEVKFDAQITKKNITFHVDRAFSDSNVNIMLDGDYLLTAHIGKDGVLKVSRKNKVGKLIAEAINGGEKLQLVL
;
A
#
# COMPACT_ATOMS: atom_id res chain seq x y z
N GLY A 1 -14.85 14.69 28.70
CA GLY A 1 -14.94 13.30 29.24
C GLY A 1 -13.87 12.51 28.54
N MET A 2 -13.06 11.77 29.29
CA MET A 2 -11.73 11.25 28.94
C MET A 2 -11.62 10.63 27.54
N THR A 3 -10.54 10.95 26.82
CA THR A 3 -10.16 10.38 25.52
C THR A 3 -9.51 9.01 25.70
N GLU A 4 -9.56 8.19 24.64
CA GLU A 4 -9.09 6.79 24.48
C GLU A 4 -7.69 6.44 25.03
N ALA A 5 -6.88 7.42 25.43
CA ALA A 5 -5.48 7.25 25.80
C ALA A 5 -5.25 6.62 27.20
N ASP A 6 -6.30 6.39 28.01
CA ASP A 6 -6.17 5.86 29.38
C ASP A 6 -6.39 4.33 29.49
N LEU A 7 -6.40 3.62 28.35
CA LEU A 7 -6.69 2.18 28.24
C LEU A 7 -5.45 1.33 27.94
N ALA A 8 -4.27 1.69 28.46
CA ALA A 8 -3.08 0.83 28.32
C ALA A 8 -3.29 -0.50 29.06
N ARG A 9 -3.75 -1.53 28.34
CA ARG A 9 -3.94 -2.90 28.83
C ARG A 9 -2.75 -3.77 28.41
N PRO A 10 -2.34 -4.73 29.24
CA PRO A 10 -1.33 -5.70 28.84
C PRO A 10 -1.83 -6.49 27.62
N VAL A 11 -1.07 -6.46 26.53
CA VAL A 11 -1.34 -7.23 25.31
C VAL A 11 -0.43 -8.45 25.26
N VAL A 12 -0.98 -9.59 24.87
CA VAL A 12 -0.19 -10.77 24.53
C VAL A 12 -0.04 -10.83 23.02
N VAL A 13 1.19 -10.94 22.57
CA VAL A 13 1.58 -10.91 21.16
C VAL A 13 1.98 -12.32 20.73
N VAL A 14 1.37 -12.82 19.66
CA VAL A 14 1.74 -14.10 19.03
C VAL A 14 2.53 -13.80 17.77
N THR A 15 3.78 -14.27 17.73
CA THR A 15 4.65 -14.14 16.57
C THR A 15 4.93 -15.50 15.96
N ASP A 16 5.02 -15.54 14.63
CA ASP A 16 5.52 -16.70 13.91
C ASP A 16 6.99 -16.95 14.28
N PHE A 17 7.33 -18.18 14.66
CA PHE A 17 8.63 -18.48 15.24
C PHE A 17 9.78 -18.33 14.24
N GLU A 18 9.55 -18.69 12.98
CA GLU A 18 10.56 -18.70 11.92
C GLU A 18 10.78 -17.30 11.33
N THR A 19 9.70 -16.56 11.10
CA THR A 19 9.71 -15.25 10.44
C THR A 19 9.72 -14.07 11.41
N LYS A 20 9.45 -14.31 12.70
CA LYS A 20 9.25 -13.29 13.74
C LYS A 20 8.15 -12.28 13.44
N LYS A 21 7.25 -12.59 12.49
CA LYS A 21 6.13 -11.73 12.14
C LYS A 21 5.02 -11.82 13.17
N LEU A 22 4.44 -10.68 13.51
CA LEU A 22 3.31 -10.57 14.42
C LEU A 22 2.04 -11.09 13.72
N GLU A 23 1.46 -12.15 14.26
CA GLU A 23 0.32 -12.86 13.66
C GLU A 23 -0.99 -12.49 14.38
N TYR A 24 -0.96 -12.39 15.72
CA TYR A 24 -2.14 -12.08 16.53
C TYR A 24 -1.81 -11.20 17.72
N GLU A 25 -2.76 -10.35 18.08
CA GLU A 25 -2.82 -9.64 19.36
C GLU A 25 -3.99 -10.20 20.16
N LEU A 26 -3.74 -10.51 21.42
CA LEU A 26 -4.74 -11.03 22.35
C LEU A 26 -4.94 -10.04 23.49
N TYR A 27 -6.21 -9.75 23.76
CA TYR A 27 -6.62 -8.84 24.81
C TYR A 27 -7.67 -9.52 25.70
N SER A 28 -7.56 -9.29 27.01
CA SER A 28 -8.61 -9.65 27.96
C SER A 28 -9.65 -8.52 28.00
N TYR A 29 -10.93 -8.86 27.77
CA TYR A 29 -12.05 -7.93 27.93
C TYR A 29 -13.07 -8.56 28.87
N GLY A 30 -13.14 -8.08 30.12
CA GLY A 30 -13.94 -8.73 31.15
C GLY A 30 -13.41 -10.12 31.46
N GLU A 31 -14.28 -11.14 31.39
CA GLU A 31 -13.96 -12.56 31.60
C GLU A 31 -13.64 -13.32 30.29
N GLU A 32 -13.64 -12.63 29.14
CA GLU A 32 -13.43 -13.24 27.82
C GLU A 32 -12.06 -12.87 27.22
N THR A 33 -11.48 -13.80 26.45
CA THR A 33 -10.25 -13.57 25.68
C THR A 33 -10.59 -13.27 24.22
N VAL A 34 -10.18 -12.09 23.75
CA VAL A 34 -10.37 -11.64 22.36
C VAL A 34 -9.09 -11.86 21.57
N VAL A 35 -9.19 -12.56 20.44
CA VAL A 35 -8.06 -12.83 19.53
C VAL A 35 -8.22 -12.00 18.28
N VAL A 36 -7.27 -11.10 18.02
CA VAL A 36 -7.30 -10.17 16.88
C VAL A 36 -6.13 -10.52 15.94
N PRO A 37 -6.38 -10.91 14.68
CA PRO A 37 -5.31 -11.17 13.72
C PRO A 37 -4.63 -9.86 13.29
N VAL A 38 -3.30 -9.84 13.24
CA VAL A 38 -2.48 -8.66 12.93
C VAL A 38 -2.12 -8.57 11.45
N SER A 39 -2.26 -9.66 10.70
CA SER A 39 -2.25 -9.64 9.22
C SER A 39 -3.40 -8.80 8.61
N ALA A 40 -4.26 -8.22 9.45
CA ALA A 40 -5.35 -7.30 9.14
C ALA A 40 -5.04 -5.81 9.43
N ALA A 41 -3.77 -5.40 9.49
CA ALA A 41 -3.41 -3.98 9.32
C ALA A 41 -3.26 -3.71 7.81
N ALA A 42 -4.29 -3.44 6.99
CA ALA A 42 -5.60 -2.86 7.25
C ALA A 42 -6.72 -3.73 6.67
N LYS A 43 -7.65 -4.22 7.51
CA LYS A 43 -8.96 -4.61 7.01
C LYS A 43 -9.58 -3.37 6.39
N GLN A 44 -9.67 -3.37 5.05
CA GLN A 44 -10.50 -2.45 4.30
C GLN A 44 -11.84 -2.33 5.05
N SER A 45 -12.33 -1.11 5.28
CA SER A 45 -13.66 -0.92 5.85
C SER A 45 -14.68 -1.77 5.06
N PRO A 46 -15.78 -2.25 5.67
CA PRO A 46 -16.75 -3.07 4.95
C PRO A 46 -17.22 -2.45 3.62
N SER A 47 -17.26 -1.11 3.55
CA SER A 47 -17.49 -0.35 2.33
C SER A 47 -16.38 -0.50 1.27
N LYS A 48 -15.11 -0.41 1.67
CA LYS A 48 -13.95 -0.63 0.80
C LYS A 48 -13.86 -2.08 0.34
N GLU A 49 -14.17 -3.04 1.21
CA GLU A 49 -14.21 -4.45 0.83
C GLU A 49 -15.31 -4.71 -0.22
N LEU A 50 -16.50 -4.17 -0.02
CA LEU A 50 -17.59 -4.27 -1.00
C LEU A 50 -17.23 -3.61 -2.33
N ALA A 51 -16.64 -2.42 -2.29
CA ALA A 51 -16.16 -1.71 -3.48
C ALA A 51 -15.08 -2.52 -4.21
N SER A 52 -14.11 -3.09 -3.48
CA SER A 52 -13.04 -3.90 -4.06
C SER A 52 -13.59 -5.09 -4.86
N ARG A 53 -14.58 -5.81 -4.30
CA ARG A 53 -15.23 -6.95 -4.96
C ARG A 53 -15.98 -6.54 -6.23
N ALA A 54 -16.70 -5.41 -6.18
CA ALA A 54 -17.42 -4.89 -7.33
C ALA A 54 -16.47 -4.49 -8.47
N ILE A 55 -15.37 -3.80 -8.14
CA ILE A 55 -14.33 -3.40 -9.09
C ILE A 55 -13.64 -4.65 -9.66
N GLU A 56 -13.30 -5.63 -8.82
CA GLU A 56 -12.67 -6.88 -9.23
C GLU A 56 -13.54 -7.64 -10.24
N GLN A 57 -14.85 -7.74 -9.97
CA GLN A 57 -15.80 -8.38 -10.87
C GLN A 57 -15.87 -7.70 -12.24
N GLU A 58 -15.79 -6.38 -12.29
CA GLU A 58 -15.75 -5.64 -13.56
C GLU A 58 -14.43 -5.87 -14.30
N MET A 59 -13.30 -5.84 -13.57
CA MET A 59 -11.95 -5.98 -14.13
C MET A 59 -11.66 -7.39 -14.64
N ARG A 60 -12.30 -8.43 -14.11
CA ARG A 60 -12.20 -9.82 -14.61
C ARG A 60 -12.65 -10.01 -16.06
N LYS A 61 -13.39 -9.06 -16.63
CA LYS A 61 -13.70 -9.04 -18.08
C LYS A 61 -12.45 -8.77 -18.93
N TYR A 62 -11.45 -8.11 -18.34
CA TYR A 62 -10.26 -7.59 -19.03
C TYR A 62 -8.95 -8.27 -18.62
N ALA A 63 -8.90 -8.98 -17.50
CA ALA A 63 -7.74 -9.75 -17.06
C ALA A 63 -8.19 -11.03 -16.34
N GLY A 64 -7.34 -12.06 -16.38
CA GLY A 64 -7.67 -13.36 -15.76
C GLY A 64 -7.54 -13.34 -14.24
N ASP A 65 -6.38 -12.90 -13.75
CA ASP A 65 -6.08 -12.76 -12.33
C ASP A 65 -6.12 -11.26 -11.99
N VAL A 66 -6.90 -10.90 -10.96
CA VAL A 66 -7.13 -9.50 -10.61
C VAL A 66 -7.15 -9.38 -9.10
N LYS A 67 -6.30 -8.50 -8.56
CA LYS A 67 -6.36 -8.08 -7.17
C LYS A 67 -6.65 -6.59 -7.12
N VAL A 68 -7.59 -6.17 -6.27
CA VAL A 68 -7.98 -4.77 -6.13
C VAL A 68 -7.69 -4.28 -4.73
N GLU A 69 -7.07 -3.11 -4.63
CA GLU A 69 -6.84 -2.42 -3.37
C GLU A 69 -7.48 -1.03 -3.44
N VAL A 70 -8.48 -0.79 -2.59
CA VAL A 70 -9.14 0.53 -2.51
C VAL A 70 -8.37 1.41 -1.55
N VAL A 71 -7.51 2.27 -2.10
CA VAL A 71 -6.65 3.16 -1.33
C VAL A 71 -7.43 4.37 -0.78
N SER A 72 -8.45 4.86 -1.48
CA SER A 72 -9.35 5.93 -1.02
C SER A 72 -10.75 5.83 -1.64
N ASP A 73 -11.66 6.71 -1.23
CA ASP A 73 -13.04 6.76 -1.77
C ASP A 73 -13.11 7.07 -3.27
N HIS A 74 -12.02 7.61 -3.84
CA HIS A 74 -11.95 8.03 -5.24
C HIS A 74 -10.79 7.39 -6.02
N LYS A 75 -10.02 6.50 -5.40
CA LYS A 75 -8.88 5.85 -6.05
C LYS A 75 -8.72 4.41 -5.59
N CYS A 76 -8.49 3.51 -6.54
CA CYS A 76 -8.04 2.15 -6.28
C CYS A 76 -6.81 1.80 -7.13
N VAL A 77 -6.08 0.79 -6.69
CA VAL A 77 -5.01 0.13 -7.44
C VAL A 77 -5.52 -1.24 -7.87
N VAL A 78 -5.38 -1.54 -9.16
CA VAL A 78 -5.76 -2.83 -9.73
C VAL A 78 -4.51 -3.51 -10.24
N TYR A 79 -4.20 -4.65 -9.64
CA TYR A 79 -3.08 -5.50 -10.00
C TYR A 79 -3.53 -6.57 -11.00
N VAL A 80 -2.92 -6.60 -12.19
CA VAL A 80 -3.21 -7.56 -13.26
C VAL A 80 -1.93 -8.16 -13.85
N PRO A 81 -1.92 -9.40 -14.36
CA PRO A 81 -0.76 -9.98 -15.02
C PRO A 81 -0.17 -9.06 -16.09
N GLU A 82 1.16 -9.01 -16.21
CA GLU A 82 1.84 -8.14 -17.19
C GLU A 82 1.32 -8.35 -18.62
N LYS A 83 1.01 -9.60 -18.98
CA LYS A 83 0.41 -9.98 -20.27
C LYS A 83 -0.96 -9.33 -20.53
N ASP A 84 -1.70 -9.01 -19.47
CA ASP A 84 -3.06 -8.46 -19.54
C ASP A 84 -3.06 -6.92 -19.42
N MET A 85 -1.96 -6.30 -18.95
CA MET A 85 -1.82 -4.84 -18.77
C MET A 85 -2.21 -4.04 -20.03
N ALA A 86 -1.68 -4.43 -21.19
CA ALA A 86 -1.96 -3.73 -22.45
C ALA A 86 -3.45 -3.79 -22.83
N ARG A 87 -4.13 -4.90 -22.52
CA ARG A 87 -5.56 -5.08 -22.76
C ARG A 87 -6.41 -4.25 -21.79
N VAL A 88 -5.99 -4.18 -20.53
CA VAL A 88 -6.67 -3.43 -19.47
C VAL A 88 -6.56 -1.92 -19.69
N ILE A 89 -5.37 -1.42 -20.00
CA ILE A 89 -5.14 0.00 -20.29
C ILE A 89 -5.84 0.38 -21.62
N GLY A 90 -5.68 -0.46 -22.64
CA GLY A 90 -6.20 -0.21 -23.98
C GLY A 90 -5.40 0.85 -24.75
N LYS A 91 -5.74 1.04 -26.03
CA LYS A 91 -5.07 2.02 -26.89
C LYS A 91 -5.22 3.42 -26.30
N GLN A 92 -4.10 4.07 -26.00
CA GLN A 92 -4.05 5.41 -25.39
C GLN A 92 -4.87 5.53 -24.09
N GLY A 93 -5.06 4.45 -23.33
CA GLY A 93 -5.86 4.47 -22.10
C GLY A 93 -7.38 4.38 -22.31
N SER A 94 -7.87 4.27 -23.55
CA SER A 94 -9.31 4.30 -23.85
C SER A 94 -10.15 3.25 -23.09
N THR A 95 -9.56 2.09 -22.78
CA THR A 95 -10.27 1.03 -22.04
C THR A 95 -10.36 1.38 -20.56
N ILE A 96 -9.25 1.76 -19.93
CA ILE A 96 -9.25 2.11 -18.51
C ILE A 96 -10.09 3.37 -18.24
N ASP A 97 -10.01 4.38 -19.09
CA ASP A 97 -10.85 5.58 -19.01
C ASP A 97 -12.35 5.24 -19.05
N GLY A 98 -12.73 4.28 -19.90
CA GLY A 98 -14.11 3.80 -20.00
C GLY A 98 -14.57 3.01 -18.79
N ILE A 99 -13.66 2.33 -18.10
CA ILE A 99 -13.94 1.63 -16.85
C ILE A 99 -14.06 2.64 -15.70
N GLU A 100 -13.12 3.57 -15.56
CA GLU A 100 -13.16 4.64 -14.55
C GLU A 100 -14.46 5.45 -14.61
N LYS A 101 -14.90 5.85 -15.82
CA LYS A 101 -16.17 6.59 -16.00
C LYS A 101 -17.40 5.80 -15.56
N ARG A 102 -17.41 4.48 -15.73
CA ARG A 102 -18.54 3.62 -15.34
C ARG A 102 -18.55 3.34 -13.84
N LEU A 103 -17.38 3.18 -13.23
CA LEU A 103 -17.24 2.88 -11.81
C LEU A 103 -17.22 4.14 -10.93
N GLY A 104 -16.93 5.31 -11.50
CA GLY A 104 -16.85 6.57 -10.75
C GLY A 104 -15.63 6.68 -9.83
N ILE A 105 -14.61 5.85 -10.05
CA ILE A 105 -13.39 5.78 -9.24
C ILE A 105 -12.17 5.80 -10.17
N GLY A 106 -11.11 6.50 -9.76
CA GLY A 106 -9.85 6.48 -10.47
C GLY A 106 -9.13 5.14 -10.26
N ILE A 107 -8.58 4.57 -11.31
CA ILE A 107 -7.92 3.27 -11.31
C ILE A 107 -6.44 3.48 -11.64
N ASP A 108 -5.55 2.98 -10.80
CA ASP A 108 -4.14 2.81 -11.14
C ASP A 108 -3.89 1.35 -11.49
N VAL A 109 -3.40 1.08 -12.69
CA VAL A 109 -3.20 -0.30 -13.17
C VAL A 109 -1.74 -0.67 -12.96
N GLN A 110 -1.51 -1.73 -12.19
CA GLN A 110 -0.18 -2.21 -11.85
C GLN A 110 0.01 -3.67 -12.23
N PRO A 111 1.25 -4.10 -12.52
CA PRO A 111 1.53 -5.50 -12.72
C PRO A 111 1.25 -6.29 -11.44
N LEU A 112 0.52 -7.39 -11.56
CA LEU A 112 0.34 -8.39 -10.52
C LEU A 112 1.68 -9.10 -10.32
N GLN A 113 2.53 -8.49 -9.49
CA GLN A 113 3.73 -9.14 -9.03
C GLN A 113 3.32 -10.35 -8.21
N LYS A 114 3.88 -11.53 -8.53
CA LYS A 114 3.91 -12.63 -7.58
C LYS A 114 4.70 -12.12 -6.38
N THR A 115 4.01 -11.72 -5.33
CA THR A 115 4.61 -11.06 -4.19
C THR A 115 5.77 -11.91 -3.66
N LYS A 116 6.97 -11.36 -3.71
CA LYS A 116 7.92 -11.54 -2.60
C LYS A 116 7.39 -10.70 -1.42
N GLY A 117 6.32 -11.18 -0.79
CA GLY A 117 5.77 -10.65 0.46
C GLY A 117 5.03 -9.31 0.37
N THR A 118 3.71 -9.36 0.27
CA THR A 118 2.84 -8.27 0.76
C THR A 118 3.10 -8.06 2.25
N GLY A 119 3.40 -6.83 2.65
CA GLY A 119 3.57 -6.44 4.06
C GLY A 119 5.01 -6.44 4.59
N ASN A 120 6.02 -6.59 3.73
CA ASN A 120 7.40 -6.33 4.14
C ASN A 120 7.68 -4.84 4.00
N GLU A 121 7.72 -4.14 5.14
CA GLU A 121 8.26 -2.79 5.21
C GLU A 121 9.71 -2.82 4.71
N VAL A 122 9.97 -2.08 3.63
CA VAL A 122 11.29 -1.95 3.04
C VAL A 122 12.06 -0.92 3.84
N LYS A 123 13.08 -1.37 4.57
CA LYS A 123 14.00 -0.44 5.25
C LYS A 123 14.70 0.42 4.23
N PHE A 124 14.80 1.71 4.54
CA PHE A 124 15.43 2.68 3.66
C PHE A 124 16.23 3.72 4.42
N ASP A 125 17.24 4.28 3.75
CA ASP A 125 17.88 5.53 4.14
C ASP A 125 17.42 6.64 3.19
N ALA A 126 16.85 7.71 3.74
CA ALA A 126 16.37 8.85 2.95
C ALA A 126 17.39 10.01 2.98
N GLN A 127 17.69 10.56 1.81
CA GLN A 127 18.52 11.74 1.64
C GLN A 127 17.79 12.83 0.88
N ILE A 128 17.70 14.01 1.48
CA ILE A 128 17.08 15.18 0.86
C ILE A 128 18.16 16.04 0.20
N THR A 129 18.02 16.24 -1.11
CA THR A 129 18.82 17.21 -1.87
C THR A 129 17.95 18.42 -2.24
N LYS A 130 18.55 19.47 -2.84
CA LYS A 130 17.79 20.63 -3.35
C LYS A 130 16.73 20.24 -4.39
N LYS A 131 16.96 19.19 -5.18
CA LYS A 131 16.09 18.81 -6.31
C LYS A 131 15.24 17.57 -6.03
N ASN A 132 15.80 16.58 -5.35
CA ASN A 132 15.18 15.27 -5.18
C ASN A 132 15.30 14.77 -3.73
N ILE A 133 14.39 13.89 -3.36
CA ILE A 133 14.49 12.98 -2.22
C ILE A 133 14.91 11.63 -2.77
N THR A 134 15.96 11.06 -2.21
CA THR A 134 16.51 9.78 -2.64
C THR A 134 16.34 8.77 -1.52
N PHE A 135 15.78 7.62 -1.83
CA PHE A 135 15.61 6.50 -0.92
C PHE A 135 16.57 5.39 -1.36
N HIS A 136 17.46 5.02 -0.47
CA HIS A 136 18.36 3.89 -0.66
C HIS A 136 17.77 2.69 0.06
N VAL A 137 17.55 1.61 -0.67
CA VAL A 137 17.01 0.35 -0.15
C VAL A 137 18.00 -0.78 -0.40
N ASP A 138 17.80 -1.92 0.27
CA ASP A 138 18.58 -3.11 -0.01
C ASP A 138 18.40 -3.55 -1.48
N ARG A 139 19.49 -3.98 -2.14
CA ARG A 139 19.46 -4.48 -3.52
C ARG A 139 18.55 -5.69 -3.71
N ALA A 140 18.18 -6.39 -2.63
CA ALA A 140 17.15 -7.43 -2.66
C ALA A 140 15.80 -6.93 -3.19
N PHE A 141 15.55 -5.62 -3.12
CA PHE A 141 14.35 -4.93 -3.62
C PHE A 141 14.59 -4.16 -4.93
N SER A 142 15.72 -4.38 -5.61
CA SER A 142 15.99 -3.76 -6.91
C SER A 142 14.96 -4.20 -7.96
N ASP A 143 14.63 -3.30 -8.89
CA ASP A 143 13.74 -3.54 -10.03
C ASP A 143 12.29 -3.88 -9.62
N SER A 144 11.87 -3.51 -8.40
CA SER A 144 10.50 -3.68 -7.91
C SER A 144 9.78 -2.35 -7.73
N ASN A 145 8.46 -2.41 -7.52
CA ASN A 145 7.65 -1.25 -7.18
C ASN A 145 7.39 -1.26 -5.68
N VAL A 146 7.33 -0.07 -5.07
CA VAL A 146 6.94 0.11 -3.67
C VAL A 146 5.93 1.24 -3.54
N ASN A 147 5.00 1.06 -2.62
CA ASN A 147 4.09 2.08 -2.14
C ASN A 147 4.79 2.92 -1.09
N ILE A 148 4.77 4.23 -1.27
CA ILE A 148 5.20 5.23 -0.29
C ILE A 148 3.98 5.63 0.53
N MET A 149 4.04 5.42 1.83
CA MET A 149 2.97 5.70 2.78
C MET A 149 3.43 6.75 3.79
N LEU A 150 2.54 7.65 4.21
CA LEU A 150 2.77 8.64 5.27
C LEU A 150 1.71 8.45 6.34
N ASP A 151 2.11 8.13 7.56
CA ASP A 151 1.21 7.84 8.70
C ASP A 151 0.11 6.80 8.38
N GLY A 152 0.42 5.87 7.46
CA GLY A 152 -0.51 4.84 6.99
C GLY A 152 -1.35 5.25 5.78
N ASP A 153 -1.29 6.50 5.34
CA ASP A 153 -1.96 6.98 4.14
C ASP A 153 -1.08 6.82 2.89
N TYR A 154 -1.65 6.29 1.82
CA TYR A 154 -0.94 6.10 0.55
C TYR A 154 -0.63 7.44 -0.13
N LEU A 155 0.63 7.66 -0.48
CA LEU A 155 1.07 8.83 -1.25
C LEU A 155 1.25 8.52 -2.73
N LEU A 156 2.09 7.54 -3.06
CA LEU A 156 2.38 7.14 -4.44
C LEU A 156 3.03 5.76 -4.53
N THR A 157 2.97 5.16 -5.72
CA THR A 157 3.79 4.00 -6.08
C THR A 157 5.01 4.48 -6.86
N ALA A 158 6.19 4.03 -6.47
CA ALA A 158 7.42 4.36 -7.17
C ALA A 158 8.26 3.11 -7.45
N HIS A 159 8.98 3.14 -8.56
CA HIS A 159 9.87 2.08 -8.99
C HIS A 159 11.26 2.26 -8.37
N ILE A 160 11.77 1.17 -7.79
CA ILE A 160 13.15 1.07 -7.30
C ILE A 160 14.04 0.70 -8.48
N GLY A 161 15.00 1.57 -8.79
CA GLY A 161 15.97 1.31 -9.85
C GLY A 161 16.81 0.06 -9.58
N LYS A 162 17.48 -0.45 -10.63
CA LYS A 162 18.37 -1.62 -10.52
C LYS A 162 19.50 -1.44 -9.51
N ASP A 163 19.88 -0.19 -9.25
CA ASP A 163 20.88 0.23 -8.26
C ASP A 163 20.37 0.23 -6.81
N GLY A 164 19.09 -0.10 -6.57
CA GLY A 164 18.47 -0.04 -5.23
C GLY A 164 18.09 1.38 -4.83
N VAL A 165 17.89 2.27 -5.81
CA VAL A 165 17.63 3.69 -5.56
C VAL A 165 16.27 4.10 -6.11
N LEU A 166 15.46 4.71 -5.26
CA LEU A 166 14.20 5.35 -5.63
C LEU A 166 14.34 6.87 -5.48
N LYS A 167 13.86 7.63 -6.48
CA LYS A 167 13.98 9.09 -6.51
C LYS A 167 12.62 9.75 -6.64
N VAL A 168 12.33 10.71 -5.76
CA VAL A 168 11.14 11.55 -5.82
C VAL A 168 11.56 13.00 -6.02
N SER A 169 11.00 13.67 -7.04
CA SER A 169 11.25 15.08 -7.31
C SER A 169 10.58 15.98 -6.27
N ARG A 170 11.31 16.94 -5.70
CA ARG A 170 10.77 17.92 -4.73
C ARG A 170 9.94 19.03 -5.36
N LYS A 171 9.83 19.06 -6.69
CA LYS A 171 9.10 20.10 -7.41
C LYS A 171 7.58 19.87 -7.39
N ASN A 172 7.14 18.61 -7.29
CA ASN A 172 5.72 18.27 -7.29
C ASN A 172 5.14 18.30 -5.87
N LYS A 173 3.81 18.29 -5.75
CA LYS A 173 3.10 18.35 -4.45
C LYS A 173 3.53 17.20 -3.53
N VAL A 174 3.64 15.99 -4.07
CA VAL A 174 3.96 14.80 -3.28
C VAL A 174 5.37 14.83 -2.72
N GLY A 175 6.36 15.27 -3.51
CA GLY A 175 7.73 15.44 -3.05
C GLY A 175 7.92 16.60 -2.08
N LYS A 176 7.00 17.56 -2.02
CA LYS A 176 6.97 18.56 -0.93
C LYS A 176 6.47 17.94 0.36
N LEU A 177 5.35 17.21 0.29
CA LEU A 177 4.78 16.48 1.43
C LEU A 177 5.79 15.51 2.05
N ILE A 178 6.46 14.70 1.24
CA ILE A 178 7.49 13.77 1.73
C ILE A 178 8.66 14.50 2.39
N ALA A 179 9.09 15.66 1.84
CA ALA A 179 10.16 16.43 2.46
C ALA A 179 9.75 17.04 3.80
N GLU A 180 8.50 17.51 3.91
CA GLU A 180 7.92 18.02 5.15
C GLU A 180 7.83 16.90 6.19
N ALA A 181 7.31 15.74 5.82
CA ALA A 181 7.22 14.56 6.68
C ALA A 181 8.57 14.12 7.25
N ILE A 182 9.61 14.02 6.41
CA ILE A 182 10.96 13.66 6.86
C ILE A 182 11.52 14.69 7.85
N ASN A 183 11.30 15.98 7.61
CA ASN A 183 11.78 17.04 8.50
C ASN A 183 10.95 17.14 9.79
N GLY A 184 9.66 16.80 9.73
CA GLY A 184 8.71 16.81 10.84
C GLY A 184 8.79 15.57 11.73
N GLY A 185 9.51 14.53 11.30
CA GLY A 185 9.60 13.25 12.01
C GLY A 185 8.33 12.39 11.90
N GLU A 186 7.50 12.65 10.89
CA GLU A 186 6.29 11.86 10.59
C GLU A 186 6.68 10.46 10.09
N LYS A 187 5.77 9.48 10.23
CA LYS A 187 6.08 8.09 9.94
C LYS A 187 5.96 7.82 8.44
N LEU A 188 7.09 7.88 7.74
CA LEU A 188 7.19 7.52 6.33
C LEU A 188 7.57 6.03 6.16
N GLN A 189 6.83 5.29 5.34
CA GLN A 189 7.04 3.85 5.11
C GLN A 189 7.14 3.53 3.61
N LEU A 190 7.95 2.53 3.27
CA LEU A 190 7.98 1.90 1.95
C LEU A 190 7.45 0.48 2.07
N VAL A 191 6.44 0.12 1.28
CA VAL A 191 5.77 -1.20 1.36
C VAL A 191 5.70 -1.82 -0.04
N LEU A 192 6.02 -3.12 -0.15
CA LEU A 192 5.85 -3.91 -1.38
C LEU A 192 4.40 -4.32 -1.63
#